data_AF-A0A7S3EPZ2-F1
#
_entry.id   AF-A0A7S3EPZ2-F1
#
_cell.length_a   1.000
_cell.length_b   1.000
_cell.length_c   1.000
_cell.angle_alpha   90.00
_cell.angle_beta   90.00
_cell.angle_gamma   90.00
#
_symmetry.space_group_name_H-M   'P 1'
#
loop_
_entity.id
_entity.type
_entity.pdbx_description
1 polymer ?
#
loop_
_entity_poly.entity_id
_entity_poly.type
_entity_poly.pdbx_seq_one_letter_code
_entity_poly.pdbx_strand_id
1 'polypeptide(L)'
;VDPSVLSKQYGWPAAVEGSGKTAQGVAAFEDAQFLPSDVAAFTAAYSLPAVNFSVSGPNSGGFFGEAGLDTQYILASGSGIPSWFLSQRAFDLGTWCEKVLTLRPMPTTWSISWGGGESNYPIDAQRVADDC
;
A
#
# COMPACT_ATOMS: atom_id res chain seq x y z
N VAL A 1 -6.34 4.16 -16.30
CA VAL A 1 -7.75 3.71 -16.18
C VAL A 1 -8.30 4.40 -14.95
N ASP A 2 -9.21 5.36 -15.11
CA ASP A 2 -9.56 6.25 -14.00
C ASP A 2 -10.36 5.53 -12.91
N PRO A 3 -10.34 6.03 -11.66
CA PRO A 3 -11.15 5.49 -10.55
C PRO A 3 -12.62 5.29 -10.88
N SER A 4 -13.23 6.20 -11.65
CA SER A 4 -14.64 6.10 -12.06
C SER A 4 -14.91 4.92 -12.99
N VAL A 5 -13.96 4.57 -13.84
CA VAL A 5 -14.05 3.39 -14.72
C VAL A 5 -14.01 2.12 -13.89
N LEU A 6 -13.11 2.04 -12.90
CA LEU A 6 -13.00 0.89 -12.01
C LEU A 6 -14.24 0.74 -11.12
N SER A 7 -14.70 1.82 -10.49
CA SER A 7 -15.91 1.83 -9.68
C SER A 7 -17.13 1.36 -10.48
N LYS A 8 -17.29 1.84 -11.72
CA LYS A 8 -18.38 1.39 -12.60
C LYS A 8 -18.25 -0.08 -12.98
N GLN A 9 -17.05 -0.53 -13.32
CA GLN A 9 -16.80 -1.90 -13.78
C GLN A 9 -17.01 -2.93 -12.67
N TYR A 10 -16.59 -2.61 -11.44
CA TYR A 10 -16.61 -3.53 -10.31
C TYR A 10 -17.71 -3.25 -9.27
N GLY A 11 -18.55 -2.23 -9.51
CA GLY A 11 -19.69 -1.92 -8.65
C GLY A 11 -19.29 -1.38 -7.27
N TRP A 12 -18.16 -0.68 -7.15
CA TRP A 12 -17.73 -0.11 -5.87
C TRP A 12 -18.60 1.09 -5.50
N PRO A 13 -19.06 1.20 -4.25
CA PRO A 13 -19.82 2.36 -3.81
C PRO A 13 -18.92 3.62 -3.84
N ALA A 14 -19.53 4.78 -4.06
CA ALA A 14 -18.81 6.05 -4.20
C ALA A 14 -18.04 6.46 -2.93
N ALA A 15 -18.42 5.93 -1.77
CA ALA A 15 -17.68 6.06 -0.52
C ALA A 15 -17.82 4.76 0.28
N VAL A 16 -16.69 4.12 0.59
CA VAL A 16 -16.60 3.15 1.69
C VAL A 16 -15.99 3.90 2.84
N GLU A 17 -16.80 4.56 3.66
CA GLU A 17 -16.28 5.05 4.94
C GLU A 17 -15.77 3.83 5.71
N GLY A 18 -14.45 3.74 5.90
CA GLY A 18 -13.88 2.76 6.80
C GLY A 18 -14.61 2.86 8.13
N SER A 19 -14.93 1.73 8.76
CA SER A 19 -15.78 1.66 9.96
C SER A 19 -15.18 2.32 11.22
N GLY A 20 -14.23 3.24 11.07
CA GLY A 20 -13.34 3.79 12.10
C GLY A 20 -12.36 2.77 12.66
N LYS A 21 -12.49 1.49 12.29
CA LYS A 21 -11.75 0.34 12.85
C LYS A 21 -10.81 -0.32 11.84
N THR A 22 -10.86 0.09 10.58
CA THR A 22 -10.09 -0.50 9.49
C THR A 22 -8.99 0.44 9.07
N ALA A 23 -7.79 -0.10 8.85
CA ALA A 23 -6.71 0.58 8.16
C ALA A 23 -6.26 -0.31 6.98
N GLN A 24 -5.68 0.32 5.98
CA GLN A 24 -5.10 -0.36 4.81
C GLN A 24 -3.64 0.02 4.66
N GLY A 25 -2.90 -0.72 3.84
CA GLY A 25 -1.48 -0.43 3.65
C GLY A 25 -0.94 -0.82 2.29
N VAL A 26 0.09 -0.11 1.88
CA VAL A 26 0.95 -0.42 0.73
C VAL A 26 2.29 -0.90 1.28
N ALA A 27 2.75 -2.05 0.78
CA ALA A 27 4.11 -2.52 1.00
C ALA A 27 5.01 -2.02 -0.13
N ALA A 28 6.19 -1.49 0.22
CA ALA A 28 7.18 -1.04 -0.74
C ALA A 28 8.56 -1.61 -0.43
N PHE A 29 9.29 -1.99 -1.48
CA PHE A 29 10.61 -2.59 -1.38
C PHE A 29 11.59 -1.82 -2.28
N GLU A 30 12.90 -2.10 -2.14
CA GLU A 30 13.94 -1.61 -3.07
C GLU A 30 14.12 -0.08 -3.09
N ASP A 31 13.84 0.60 -1.98
CA ASP A 31 13.84 2.07 -1.93
C ASP A 31 12.80 2.69 -2.88
N ALA A 32 11.70 2.00 -3.19
CA ALA A 32 10.56 2.62 -3.85
C ALA A 32 9.97 3.72 -2.94
N GLN A 33 9.66 4.87 -3.53
CA GLN A 33 9.11 6.03 -2.82
C GLN A 33 7.93 6.63 -3.59
N PHE A 34 7.07 7.34 -2.86
CA PHE A 34 5.99 8.14 -3.43
C PHE A 34 6.06 9.58 -2.92
N LEU A 35 5.50 10.51 -3.69
CA LEU A 35 5.32 11.89 -3.26
C LEU A 35 3.92 12.06 -2.66
N PRO A 36 3.79 12.50 -1.40
CA PRO A 36 2.49 12.86 -0.83
C PRO A 36 1.75 13.93 -1.64
N SER A 37 2.48 14.83 -2.32
CA SER A 37 1.89 15.83 -3.22
C SER A 37 1.16 15.22 -4.41
N ASP A 38 1.68 14.13 -4.97
CA ASP A 38 1.09 13.47 -6.14
C ASP A 38 -0.17 12.72 -5.72
N VAL A 39 -0.15 12.09 -4.55
CA VAL A 39 -1.34 11.48 -3.93
C VAL A 39 -2.40 12.54 -3.68
N ALA A 40 -2.03 13.69 -3.09
CA ALA A 40 -2.96 14.79 -2.85
C ALA A 40 -3.57 15.34 -4.15
N ALA A 41 -2.75 15.52 -5.19
CA ALA A 41 -3.20 15.96 -6.51
C ALA A 41 -4.14 14.93 -7.15
N PHE A 42 -3.84 13.63 -7.03
CA PHE A 42 -4.69 12.55 -7.50
C PHE A 42 -6.04 12.53 -6.78
N THR A 43 -6.04 12.58 -5.44
CA THR A 43 -7.30 12.59 -4.67
C THR A 43 -8.14 13.82 -5.01
N ALA A 44 -7.52 14.98 -5.21
CA ALA A 44 -8.22 16.19 -5.64
C ALA A 44 -8.80 16.04 -7.06
N ALA A 45 -8.03 15.53 -8.01
CA ALA A 45 -8.44 15.36 -9.40
C ALA A 45 -9.67 14.44 -9.53
N TYR A 46 -9.78 13.42 -8.69
CA TYR A 46 -10.89 12.46 -8.70
C TYR A 46 -11.92 12.68 -7.59
N SER A 47 -11.87 13.82 -6.90
CA SER A 47 -12.79 14.16 -5.81
C SER A 47 -12.88 13.07 -4.72
N LEU A 48 -11.75 12.41 -4.45
CA LEU A 48 -11.62 11.42 -3.38
C LEU A 48 -11.37 12.13 -2.04
N PRO A 49 -11.81 11.55 -0.91
CA PRO A 49 -11.44 12.01 0.42
C PRO A 49 -9.92 12.08 0.56
N ALA A 50 -9.43 13.21 1.07
CA ALA A 50 -8.01 13.36 1.36
C ALA A 50 -7.60 12.41 2.49
N VAL A 51 -6.57 11.60 2.24
CA VAL A 51 -5.96 10.71 3.23
C VAL A 51 -4.46 10.95 3.24
N ASN A 52 -3.92 11.20 4.44
CA ASN A 52 -2.48 11.23 4.64
C ASN A 52 -2.00 9.82 5.02
N PHE A 53 -1.00 9.33 4.30
CA PHE A 53 -0.35 8.07 4.63
C PHE A 53 0.50 8.21 5.89
N SER A 54 0.39 7.24 6.80
CA SER A 54 1.40 7.01 7.84
C SER A 54 2.57 6.25 7.22
N VAL A 55 3.76 6.84 7.25
CA VAL A 55 4.96 6.27 6.63
C VAL A 55 5.79 5.53 7.68
N SER A 56 6.08 4.27 7.43
CA SER A 56 7.01 3.46 8.22
C SER A 56 8.12 2.93 7.30
N GLY A 57 9.33 3.43 7.48
CA GLY A 57 10.47 3.10 6.62
C GLY A 57 10.87 4.22 5.64
N PRO A 58 11.80 3.93 4.71
CA PRO A 58 12.30 4.91 3.74
C PRO A 58 11.24 5.41 2.76
N ASN A 59 11.17 6.71 2.53
CA ASN A 59 10.34 7.31 1.48
C ASN A 59 11.02 8.55 0.85
N SER A 60 12.36 8.52 0.79
CA SER A 60 13.17 9.64 0.29
C SER A 60 14.48 9.15 -0.31
N GLY A 61 14.91 9.75 -1.42
CA GLY A 61 16.17 9.40 -2.09
C GLY A 61 16.11 8.12 -2.92
N GLY A 62 14.90 7.57 -3.10
CA GLY A 62 14.61 6.36 -3.86
C GLY A 62 14.12 6.62 -5.28
N PHE A 63 13.35 5.68 -5.84
CA PHE A 63 12.77 5.81 -7.19
C PHE A 63 11.23 5.89 -7.16
N PHE A 64 10.66 6.66 -8.09
CA PHE A 64 9.21 6.91 -8.20
C PHE A 64 8.49 5.87 -9.09
N GLY A 65 8.77 4.60 -8.86
CA GLY A 65 8.17 3.48 -9.61
C GLY A 65 6.76 3.16 -9.12
N GLU A 66 6.53 1.90 -8.77
CA GLU A 66 5.22 1.35 -8.43
C GLU A 66 4.54 2.05 -7.23
N ALA A 67 5.31 2.54 -6.26
CA ALA A 67 4.80 3.13 -5.03
C ALA A 67 3.82 4.30 -5.26
N GLY A 68 3.99 5.09 -6.32
CA GLY A 68 3.03 6.14 -6.69
C GLY A 68 1.69 5.57 -7.16
N LEU A 69 1.72 4.53 -7.98
CA LEU A 69 0.52 3.84 -8.46
C LEU A 69 -0.22 3.17 -7.29
N ASP A 70 0.50 2.39 -6.49
CA ASP A 70 -0.06 1.66 -5.34
C ASP A 70 -0.76 2.61 -4.36
N THR A 71 -0.10 3.73 -4.00
CA THR A 71 -0.65 4.70 -3.04
C THR A 71 -1.85 5.47 -3.59
N GLN A 72 -1.90 5.74 -4.89
CA GLN A 72 -3.04 6.41 -5.51
C GLN A 72 -4.25 5.48 -5.65
N TYR A 73 -4.05 4.27 -6.15
CA TYR A 73 -5.17 3.37 -6.46
C TYR A 73 -5.71 2.63 -5.25
N ILE A 74 -4.92 2.43 -4.19
CA ILE A 74 -5.48 1.94 -2.92
C ILE A 74 -6.45 2.96 -2.30
N LEU A 75 -6.23 4.27 -2.48
CA LEU A 75 -7.18 5.30 -2.05
C LEU A 75 -8.39 5.42 -2.98
N ALA A 76 -8.26 5.03 -4.25
CA ALA A 76 -9.40 4.98 -5.16
C ALA A 76 -10.37 3.83 -4.81
N SER A 77 -9.86 2.66 -4.43
CA SER A 77 -10.66 1.49 -4.09
C SER A 77 -11.07 1.44 -2.61
N GLY A 78 -10.19 1.90 -1.71
CA GLY A 78 -10.41 2.04 -0.26
C GLY A 78 -10.47 3.49 0.18
N SER A 79 -11.40 4.25 -0.42
CA SER A 79 -11.53 5.69 -0.24
C SER A 79 -11.84 6.11 1.21
N GLY A 80 -11.03 7.00 1.78
CA GLY A 80 -11.24 7.54 3.14
C GLY A 80 -10.79 6.63 4.28
N ILE A 81 -10.15 5.51 3.99
CA ILE A 81 -9.61 4.59 5.00
C ILE A 81 -8.21 5.07 5.42
N PRO A 82 -7.87 5.09 6.74
CA PRO A 82 -6.50 5.34 7.20
C PRO A 82 -5.50 4.40 6.52
N SER A 83 -4.46 4.97 5.90
CA SER A 83 -3.53 4.22 5.07
C SER A 83 -2.10 4.27 5.59
N TRP A 84 -1.39 3.15 5.45
CA TRP A 84 0.03 3.02 5.75
C TRP A 84 0.86 2.83 4.49
N PHE A 85 2.05 3.40 4.48
CA PHE A 85 3.11 3.07 3.53
C PHE A 85 4.24 2.44 4.34
N LEU A 86 4.35 1.11 4.28
CA LEU A 86 5.38 0.35 4.97
C LEU A 86 6.46 -0.05 3.96
N SER A 87 7.63 0.53 4.10
CA SER A 87 8.72 0.34 3.17
C SER A 87 9.98 -0.22 3.80
N GLN A 88 10.77 -0.91 2.99
CA GLN A 88 12.09 -1.39 3.34
C GLN A 88 13.01 -1.44 2.11
N ARG A 89 14.32 -1.43 2.35
CA ARG A 89 15.30 -1.41 1.25
C ARG A 89 15.42 -2.76 0.55
N ALA A 90 15.60 -3.84 1.30
CA ALA A 90 15.67 -5.17 0.74
C ALA A 90 14.26 -5.77 0.63
N PHE A 91 14.02 -6.63 -0.36
CA PHE A 91 12.87 -7.51 -0.31
C PHE A 91 13.12 -8.63 0.70
N ASP A 92 12.35 -8.60 1.79
CA ASP A 92 12.41 -9.56 2.91
C ASP A 92 11.04 -9.55 3.60
N LEU A 93 10.20 -10.52 3.23
CA LEU A 93 8.83 -10.61 3.76
C LEU A 93 8.80 -10.95 5.25
N GLY A 94 9.77 -11.71 5.78
CA GLY A 94 9.82 -12.05 7.20
C GLY A 94 9.99 -10.80 8.06
N THR A 95 11.01 -9.99 7.77
CA THR A 95 11.24 -8.72 8.48
C THR A 95 10.09 -7.73 8.24
N TRP A 96 9.49 -7.72 7.04
CA TRP A 96 8.33 -6.89 6.75
C TRP A 96 7.13 -7.26 7.63
N CYS A 97 6.85 -8.56 7.78
CA CYS A 97 5.78 -9.09 8.63
C CYS A 97 5.96 -8.71 10.10
N GLU A 98 7.16 -8.84 10.64
CA GLU A 98 7.46 -8.38 11.99
C GLU A 98 7.13 -6.90 12.18
N LYS A 99 7.44 -6.05 11.19
CA LYS A 99 7.09 -4.62 11.24
C LYS A 99 5.59 -4.39 11.18
N VAL A 100 4.85 -5.12 10.34
CA VAL A 100 3.37 -5.02 10.26
C VAL A 100 2.74 -5.21 11.64
N LEU A 101 3.20 -6.21 12.40
CA LEU A 101 2.69 -6.54 13.73
C LEU A 101 2.91 -5.43 14.77
N THR A 102 3.81 -4.47 14.51
CA THR A 102 4.06 -3.31 15.38
C THR A 102 3.15 -2.11 15.09
N LEU A 103 2.49 -2.05 13.94
CA LEU A 103 1.73 -0.86 13.51
C LEU A 103 0.39 -0.74 14.25
N ARG A 104 -0.03 0.50 14.57
CA ARG A 104 -1.30 0.78 15.25
C ARG A 104 -2.00 2.02 14.65
N PRO A 105 -3.29 1.94 14.24
CA PRO A 105 -4.04 0.70 14.04
C PRO A 105 -3.34 -0.16 12.97
N MET A 106 -3.29 -1.47 13.20
CA MET A 106 -2.69 -2.40 12.26
C MET A 106 -3.59 -2.49 11.02
N PRO A 107 -3.05 -2.30 9.80
CA PRO A 107 -3.83 -2.51 8.60
C PRO A 107 -4.37 -3.93 8.52
N THR A 108 -5.65 -4.04 8.18
CA THR A 108 -6.36 -5.31 7.97
C THR A 108 -6.24 -5.80 6.52
N THR A 109 -5.73 -4.94 5.64
CA THR A 109 -5.54 -5.24 4.22
C THR A 109 -4.25 -4.58 3.75
N TRP A 110 -3.44 -5.35 3.03
CA TRP A 110 -2.18 -4.91 2.44
C TRP A 110 -2.18 -5.15 0.93
N SER A 111 -1.73 -4.16 0.17
CA SER A 111 -1.38 -4.31 -1.24
C SER A 111 0.13 -4.48 -1.33
N ILE A 112 0.56 -5.58 -1.96
CA ILE A 112 1.96 -5.96 -2.14
C ILE A 112 2.20 -6.16 -3.64
N SER A 113 2.70 -5.13 -4.30
CA SER A 113 3.01 -5.15 -5.74
C SER A 113 4.49 -5.47 -5.97
N TRP A 114 4.94 -6.63 -5.49
CA TRP A 114 6.31 -7.09 -5.69
C TRP A 114 6.36 -8.61 -5.81
N GLY A 115 7.23 -9.12 -6.67
CA GLY A 115 7.41 -10.56 -6.83
C GLY A 115 8.58 -10.92 -7.73
N GLY A 116 8.99 -12.18 -7.66
CA GLY A 116 9.98 -12.77 -8.56
C GLY A 116 9.66 -14.25 -8.78
N GLY A 117 10.48 -14.94 -9.57
CA GLY A 117 10.34 -16.39 -9.73
C GLY A 117 10.48 -17.09 -8.38
N GLU A 118 9.51 -17.94 -8.01
CA GLU A 118 9.47 -18.64 -6.72
C GLU A 118 10.77 -19.41 -6.43
N SER A 119 11.36 -20.01 -7.47
CA SER A 119 12.65 -20.71 -7.42
C SER A 119 13.86 -19.86 -7.02
N ASN A 120 13.72 -18.52 -7.04
CA ASN A 120 14.79 -17.60 -6.66
C ASN A 120 14.88 -17.40 -5.14
N TYR A 121 13.92 -17.90 -4.37
CA TYR A 121 13.89 -17.76 -2.92
C TYR A 121 14.24 -19.08 -2.23
N PRO A 122 15.13 -19.07 -1.22
CA PRO A 122 15.36 -20.25 -0.38
C PRO A 122 14.07 -20.73 0.28
N ILE A 123 13.89 -22.06 0.39
CA ILE A 123 12.69 -22.66 0.97
C ILE A 123 12.39 -22.18 2.40
N ASP A 124 13.44 -21.91 3.19
CA ASP A 124 13.28 -21.41 4.55
C ASP A 124 12.71 -19.98 4.57
N ALA A 125 13.10 -19.14 3.62
CA ALA A 125 12.55 -17.79 3.49
C ALA A 125 11.08 -17.81 3.06
N GLN A 126 10.69 -18.76 2.20
CA GLN A 126 9.30 -18.97 1.81
C GLN A 126 8.44 -19.41 3.01
N ARG A 127 8.93 -20.37 3.81
CA ARG A 127 8.22 -20.84 5.02
C ARG A 127 8.01 -19.75 6.06
N VAL A 128 9.00 -18.90 6.29
CA VAL A 128 8.85 -17.75 7.20
C VAL A 128 7.77 -16.79 6.69
N ALA A 129 7.65 -16.61 5.37
CA ALA A 129 6.60 -15.80 4.78
C ALA A 129 5.21 -16.44 4.88
N ASP A 130 5.11 -17.78 4.89
CA ASP A 130 3.83 -18.50 5.05
C ASP A 130 3.25 -18.41 6.48
N ASP A 131 4.11 -18.20 7.48
CA ASP A 131 3.70 -18.02 8.89
C ASP A 131 3.22 -16.59 9.20
N CYS A 132 3.24 -15.73 8.18
CA CYS A 132 2.64 -14.40 8.15
C CYS A 132 1.28 -14.47 7.41
#